data_AF-Q95RP4-F1
#
_entry.id   AF-Q95RP4-F1
#
_cell.length_a   1.000
_cell.length_b   1.000
_cell.length_c   1.000
_cell.angle_alpha   90.00
_cell.angle_beta   90.00
_cell.angle_gamma   90.00
#
_symmetry.space_group_name_H-M   'P 1'
#
loop_
_entity.id
_entity.type
_entity.pdbx_description
1 polymer ?
#
loop_
_entity_poly.entity_id
_entity_poly.type
_entity_poly.pdbx_seq_one_letter_code
_entity_poly.pdbx_strand_id
1 'polypeptide(L)'
;MECIIQVFPDEFHLKTLDPFLKSCAQLETGVNVKNIIISLIERLAAYNQRSGKTSGNAIDAIIPAEVELFEVFSVQVANIVQTRMDMPLEDTISLQVALLSLAQKVYPDRVDYVDKVLGTTAQILQRMNMNNISHLLSVNQELSRLLRICIDFYNNALTIIQLQNFCPLLEKFDYTSRKSLALYLVMNILDNETLVPTADQADSLLTIITPLIKDDDTNKENGAAAGNTTPDAEEFAEEQGVVARFIHLMRSDEPDMQYKMLQTARKHLGNGGGQRLKHVLPPLVFAAYQLAFKYKAIAEQDENWDKKCQKIVQYCHSTISALAKADLADLALRLYLQGALVIGEIGYTNHETVAYEFMTQAFSLYEDEISDSKAQLAAITLIMSTFEQMSCFGEENAEPLRTNCALAASKLLKKPDQCRGVVACAALFWSGKQNGEEMRDEKRTLDCLKKGARIASQCLDTGVQVQLYVELLNHYLFYFERGNSLITVAMLNQLIAKVNEELPNLEPSEETKQIESHYKNTLAHIRSRMESNDSSLEVSFAGITLN
;
A
#
# COMPACT_ATOMS: atom_id res chain seq x y z
N MET A 1 -5.23 -52.96 17.15
CA MET A 1 -6.28 -52.04 16.64
C MET A 1 -5.90 -51.47 15.28
N GLU A 2 -4.73 -50.87 15.10
CA GLU A 2 -4.31 -50.31 13.80
C GLU A 2 -4.31 -51.33 12.65
N CYS A 3 -3.83 -52.57 12.88
CA CYS A 3 -3.90 -53.63 11.87
C CYS A 3 -5.35 -53.94 11.43
N ILE A 4 -6.34 -53.77 12.31
CA ILE A 4 -7.76 -53.96 11.95
C ILE A 4 -8.17 -52.86 10.98
N ILE A 5 -7.78 -51.62 11.25
CA ILE A 5 -8.01 -50.49 10.34
C ILE A 5 -7.35 -50.78 9.00
N GLN A 6 -6.09 -51.22 8.97
CA GLN A 6 -5.31 -51.44 7.75
C GLN A 6 -5.80 -52.62 6.89
N VAL A 7 -6.18 -53.74 7.51
CA VAL A 7 -6.47 -55.00 6.80
C VAL A 7 -7.92 -55.09 6.32
N PHE A 8 -8.89 -54.58 7.09
CA PHE A 8 -10.30 -54.75 6.74
C PHE A 8 -10.81 -53.65 5.79
N PRO A 9 -11.75 -53.97 4.87
CA PRO A 9 -12.40 -52.99 3.99
C PRO A 9 -13.13 -51.85 4.69
N ASP A 10 -13.23 -50.71 4.01
CA ASP A 10 -13.79 -49.45 4.55
C ASP A 10 -15.29 -49.55 4.91
N GLU A 11 -16.04 -50.35 4.15
CA GLU A 11 -17.47 -50.60 4.41
C GLU A 11 -17.73 -51.27 5.76
N PHE A 12 -16.82 -52.12 6.23
CA PHE A 12 -16.95 -52.75 7.55
C PHE A 12 -16.74 -51.72 8.65
N HIS A 13 -15.74 -50.86 8.51
CA HIS A 13 -15.48 -49.79 9.47
C HIS A 13 -16.63 -48.80 9.57
N LEU A 14 -17.30 -48.47 8.46
CA LEU A 14 -18.50 -47.62 8.44
C LEU A 14 -19.66 -48.25 9.25
N LYS A 15 -19.88 -49.57 9.14
CA LYS A 15 -20.96 -50.26 9.86
C LYS A 15 -20.65 -50.57 11.32
N THR A 16 -19.36 -50.66 11.69
CA THR A 16 -18.93 -51.02 13.06
C THR A 16 -18.24 -49.87 13.80
N LEU A 17 -18.50 -48.64 13.40
CA LEU A 17 -17.82 -47.44 13.90
C LEU A 17 -18.04 -47.21 15.40
N ASP A 18 -19.29 -47.29 15.87
CA ASP A 18 -19.65 -47.14 17.28
C ASP A 18 -19.01 -48.21 18.19
N PRO A 19 -19.14 -49.53 17.90
CA PRO A 19 -18.45 -50.56 18.66
C PRO A 19 -16.94 -50.35 18.69
N PHE A 20 -16.33 -50.00 17.54
CA PHE A 20 -14.89 -49.82 17.44
C PHE A 20 -14.39 -48.65 18.29
N LEU A 21 -15.05 -47.50 18.24
CA LEU A 21 -14.68 -46.33 19.04
C LEU A 21 -14.90 -46.54 20.54
N LYS A 22 -15.97 -47.24 20.93
CA LYS A 22 -16.17 -47.66 22.34
C LYS A 22 -15.06 -48.58 22.82
N SER A 23 -14.62 -49.53 21.99
CA SER A 23 -13.47 -50.38 22.32
C SER A 23 -12.17 -49.57 22.44
N CYS A 24 -11.98 -48.52 21.61
CA CYS A 24 -10.84 -47.61 21.75
C CYS A 24 -10.82 -46.88 23.11
N ALA A 25 -11.99 -46.53 23.66
CA ALA A 25 -12.09 -45.92 24.99
C ALA A 25 -11.67 -46.89 26.12
N GLN A 26 -11.82 -48.20 25.93
CA GLN A 26 -11.48 -49.25 26.90
C GLN A 26 -10.03 -49.74 26.84
N LEU A 27 -9.23 -49.21 25.92
CA LEU A 27 -7.81 -49.58 25.80
C LEU A 27 -7.03 -49.13 27.03
N GLU A 28 -5.92 -49.82 27.31
CA GLU A 28 -4.99 -49.48 28.39
C GLU A 28 -4.40 -48.07 28.23
N THR A 29 -4.13 -47.38 29.34
CA THR A 29 -3.73 -45.96 29.36
C THR A 29 -2.43 -45.69 28.60
N GLY A 30 -1.49 -46.64 28.56
CA GLY A 30 -0.23 -46.53 27.82
C GLY A 30 -0.35 -46.63 26.28
N VAL A 31 -1.51 -46.99 25.75
CA VAL A 31 -1.71 -47.11 24.29
C VAL A 31 -1.98 -45.73 23.69
N ASN A 32 -1.25 -45.38 22.62
CA ASN A 32 -1.45 -44.16 21.84
C ASN A 32 -2.74 -44.27 20.98
N VAL A 33 -3.87 -43.90 21.58
CA VAL A 33 -5.19 -43.94 20.94
C VAL A 33 -5.32 -42.88 19.84
N LYS A 34 -4.58 -41.76 19.94
CA LYS A 34 -4.58 -40.70 18.94
C LYS A 34 -4.26 -41.24 17.55
N ASN A 35 -3.15 -41.95 17.39
CA ASN A 35 -2.73 -42.44 16.08
C ASN A 35 -3.75 -43.41 15.47
N ILE A 36 -4.39 -44.24 16.32
CA ILE A 36 -5.43 -45.17 15.88
C ILE A 36 -6.66 -44.42 15.33
N ILE A 37 -7.12 -43.40 16.04
CA ILE A 37 -8.30 -42.61 15.62
C ILE A 37 -7.97 -41.78 14.37
N ILE A 38 -6.81 -41.11 14.34
CA ILE A 38 -6.37 -40.32 13.18
C ILE A 38 -6.31 -41.21 11.93
N SER A 39 -5.67 -42.39 12.02
CA SER A 39 -5.60 -43.34 10.90
C SER A 39 -6.97 -43.81 10.42
N LEU A 40 -7.94 -44.01 11.33
CA LEU A 40 -9.31 -44.36 10.95
C LEU A 40 -10.00 -43.20 10.22
N ILE A 41 -9.90 -41.98 10.77
CA ILE A 41 -10.49 -40.77 10.20
C ILE A 41 -9.91 -40.50 8.81
N GLU A 42 -8.58 -40.52 8.66
CA GLU A 42 -7.91 -40.29 7.39
C GLU A 42 -8.29 -41.31 6.33
N ARG A 43 -8.41 -42.58 6.73
CA ARG A 43 -8.84 -43.66 5.83
C ARG A 43 -10.27 -43.48 5.35
N LEU A 44 -11.20 -43.12 6.24
CA LEU A 44 -12.59 -42.85 5.86
C LEU A 44 -12.73 -41.58 5.02
N ALA A 45 -11.95 -40.54 5.34
CA ALA A 45 -11.91 -39.32 4.52
C ALA A 45 -11.37 -39.62 3.11
N ALA A 46 -10.31 -40.43 3.00
CA ALA A 46 -9.76 -40.85 1.71
C ALA A 46 -10.73 -41.75 0.93
N TYR A 47 -11.50 -42.61 1.62
CA TYR A 47 -12.54 -43.43 0.99
C TYR A 47 -13.63 -42.56 0.34
N ASN A 48 -14.06 -41.50 1.01
CA ASN A 48 -15.03 -40.54 0.45
C ASN A 48 -14.48 -39.85 -0.81
N GLN A 49 -13.23 -39.40 -0.76
CA GLN A 49 -12.58 -38.73 -1.89
C GLN A 49 -12.33 -39.64 -3.10
N ARG A 50 -11.97 -40.92 -2.87
CA ARG A 50 -11.68 -41.89 -3.95
C ARG A 50 -12.93 -42.42 -4.62
N SER A 51 -14.03 -42.55 -3.88
CA SER A 51 -15.25 -43.14 -4.39
C SER A 51 -16.20 -42.11 -5.01
N GLY A 52 -16.12 -40.83 -4.62
CA GLY A 52 -16.89 -39.74 -5.23
C GLY A 52 -16.65 -39.68 -6.75
N LYS A 53 -17.68 -40.00 -7.54
CA LYS A 53 -17.60 -39.92 -9.00
C LYS A 53 -17.35 -38.46 -9.39
N THR A 54 -16.25 -38.21 -10.10
CA THR A 54 -16.03 -36.93 -10.79
C THR A 54 -17.05 -36.81 -11.92
N SER A 55 -18.18 -36.16 -11.64
CA SER A 55 -19.20 -35.83 -12.63
C SER A 55 -19.70 -34.41 -12.36
N GLY A 56 -18.95 -33.42 -12.83
CA GLY A 56 -19.38 -32.02 -12.96
C GLY A 56 -19.72 -31.29 -11.65
N ASN A 57 -18.83 -30.39 -11.22
CA ASN A 57 -19.04 -29.28 -10.26
C ASN A 57 -19.77 -29.53 -8.91
N ALA A 58 -20.11 -30.77 -8.55
CA ALA A 58 -20.59 -31.12 -7.22
C ALA A 58 -19.98 -32.45 -6.78
N ILE A 59 -19.42 -32.49 -5.58
CA ILE A 59 -18.91 -33.71 -4.96
C ILE A 59 -20.12 -34.41 -4.31
N ASP A 60 -20.78 -35.31 -5.03
CA ASP A 60 -21.79 -36.19 -4.41
C ASP A 60 -21.05 -37.14 -3.45
N ALA A 61 -21.19 -36.89 -2.14
CA ALA A 61 -20.68 -37.77 -1.10
C ALA A 61 -21.40 -39.13 -1.20
N ILE A 62 -20.64 -40.21 -1.42
CA ILE A 62 -21.19 -41.58 -1.50
C ILE A 62 -21.46 -42.17 -0.10
N ILE A 63 -20.85 -41.60 0.94
CA ILE A 63 -21.27 -41.90 2.31
C ILE A 63 -22.73 -41.46 2.44
N PRO A 64 -23.68 -42.37 2.76
CA PRO A 64 -25.07 -42.00 2.93
C PRO A 64 -25.18 -40.84 3.92
N ALA A 65 -25.94 -39.81 3.59
CA ALA A 65 -26.25 -38.71 4.52
C ALA A 65 -26.91 -39.20 5.82
N GLU A 66 -27.39 -40.45 5.83
CA GLU A 66 -27.92 -41.17 7.00
C GLU A 66 -26.85 -41.54 8.04
N VAL A 67 -25.57 -41.65 7.66
CA VAL A 67 -24.48 -41.87 8.61
C VAL A 67 -23.87 -40.52 8.95
N GLU A 68 -24.33 -39.92 10.04
CA GLU A 68 -23.77 -38.68 10.60
C GLU A 68 -22.36 -38.96 11.20
N LEU A 69 -21.39 -39.33 10.36
CA LEU A 69 -20.03 -39.70 10.77
C LEU A 69 -19.42 -38.64 11.67
N PHE A 70 -19.59 -37.38 11.31
CA PHE A 70 -19.08 -36.27 12.10
C PHE A 70 -19.67 -36.25 13.52
N GLU A 71 -20.98 -36.45 13.68
CA GLU A 71 -21.63 -36.46 14.99
C GLU A 71 -21.17 -37.66 15.83
N VAL A 72 -21.09 -38.86 15.22
CA VAL A 72 -20.59 -40.06 15.89
C VAL A 72 -19.14 -39.86 16.35
N PHE A 73 -18.26 -39.40 15.46
CA PHE A 73 -16.88 -39.13 15.83
C PHE A 73 -16.76 -37.99 16.85
N SER A 74 -17.54 -36.92 16.75
CA SER A 74 -17.52 -35.79 17.69
C SER A 74 -17.91 -36.24 19.11
N VAL A 75 -19.01 -37.00 19.24
CA VAL A 75 -19.47 -37.53 20.53
C VAL A 75 -18.47 -38.54 21.09
N GLN A 76 -17.97 -39.46 20.27
CA GLN A 76 -17.05 -40.49 20.77
C GLN A 76 -15.66 -39.92 21.11
N VAL A 77 -15.13 -38.97 20.35
CA VAL A 77 -13.89 -38.28 20.69
C VAL A 77 -14.07 -37.52 22.01
N ALA A 78 -15.20 -36.84 22.21
CA ALA A 78 -15.51 -36.19 23.49
C ALA A 78 -15.57 -37.20 24.66
N ASN A 79 -16.19 -38.37 24.46
CA ASN A 79 -16.23 -39.43 25.47
C ASN A 79 -14.84 -39.97 25.79
N ILE A 80 -13.97 -40.15 24.79
CA ILE A 80 -12.61 -40.64 24.96
C ILE A 80 -11.77 -39.63 25.77
N VAL A 81 -11.90 -38.33 25.45
CA VAL A 81 -11.23 -37.25 26.19
C VAL A 81 -11.72 -37.16 27.64
N GLN A 82 -13.02 -37.40 27.90
CA GLN A 82 -13.55 -37.42 29.27
C GLN A 82 -13.12 -38.64 30.08
N THR A 83 -13.02 -39.80 29.44
CA THR A 83 -12.69 -41.07 30.11
C THR A 83 -11.19 -41.17 30.42
N ARG A 84 -10.34 -40.60 29.57
CA ARG A 84 -8.88 -40.63 29.73
C ARG A 84 -8.37 -39.34 30.36
N MET A 85 -8.17 -39.36 31.67
CA MET A 85 -7.60 -38.23 32.43
C MET A 85 -6.12 -37.93 32.15
N ASP A 86 -5.39 -38.86 31.52
CA ASP A 86 -3.93 -38.77 31.30
C ASP A 86 -3.55 -38.40 29.86
N MET A 87 -4.51 -37.93 29.04
CA MET A 87 -4.25 -37.55 27.65
C MET A 87 -3.63 -36.14 27.56
N PRO A 88 -2.47 -35.97 26.90
CA PRO A 88 -1.90 -34.65 26.64
C PRO A 88 -2.84 -33.76 25.83
N LEU A 89 -2.76 -32.44 26.08
CA LEU A 89 -3.55 -31.45 25.35
C LEU A 89 -3.26 -31.45 23.85
N GLU A 90 -1.99 -31.65 23.49
CA GLU A 90 -1.55 -31.79 22.09
C GLU A 90 -2.29 -32.91 21.37
N ASP A 91 -2.51 -34.03 22.06
CA ASP A 91 -3.19 -35.18 21.48
C ASP A 91 -4.68 -34.93 21.33
N THR A 92 -5.28 -34.24 22.31
CA THR A 92 -6.68 -33.82 22.23
C THR A 92 -6.91 -32.85 21.05
N ILE A 93 -6.00 -31.89 20.85
CA ILE A 93 -6.09 -30.94 19.73
C ILE A 93 -5.78 -31.61 18.40
N SER A 94 -4.82 -32.54 18.36
CA SER A 94 -4.55 -33.36 17.17
C SER A 94 -5.79 -34.12 16.71
N LEU A 95 -6.58 -34.65 17.66
CA LEU A 95 -7.88 -35.28 17.37
C LEU A 95 -8.89 -34.27 16.81
N GLN A 96 -8.94 -33.05 17.34
CA GLN A 96 -9.78 -31.98 16.78
C GLN A 96 -9.34 -31.58 15.36
N VAL A 97 -8.03 -31.53 15.08
CA VAL A 97 -7.53 -31.29 13.71
C VAL A 97 -7.97 -32.41 12.76
N ALA A 98 -7.95 -33.67 13.20
CA ALA A 98 -8.44 -34.78 12.39
C ALA A 98 -9.96 -34.69 12.15
N LEU A 99 -10.75 -34.34 13.18
CA LEU A 99 -12.18 -34.09 13.05
C LEU A 99 -12.49 -32.94 12.10
N LEU A 100 -11.70 -31.87 12.15
CA LEU A 100 -11.80 -30.75 11.22
C LEU A 100 -11.52 -31.21 9.78
N SER A 101 -10.43 -31.94 9.56
CA SER A 101 -10.09 -32.47 8.23
C SER A 101 -11.18 -33.43 7.72
N LEU A 102 -11.83 -34.19 8.60
CA LEU A 102 -12.97 -35.04 8.23
C LEU A 102 -14.17 -34.20 7.81
N ALA A 103 -14.57 -33.22 8.64
CA ALA A 103 -15.68 -32.33 8.35
C ALA A 103 -15.49 -31.65 6.99
N GLN A 104 -14.29 -31.15 6.73
CA GLN A 104 -13.93 -30.52 5.45
C GLN A 104 -13.96 -31.47 4.26
N LYS A 105 -13.35 -32.67 4.37
CA LYS A 105 -13.26 -33.63 3.26
C LYS A 105 -14.56 -34.38 2.96
N VAL A 106 -15.44 -34.49 3.95
CA VAL A 106 -16.70 -35.24 3.84
C VAL A 106 -17.89 -34.32 3.62
N TYR A 107 -17.92 -33.15 4.26
CA TYR A 107 -19.03 -32.20 4.24
C TYR A 107 -18.56 -30.77 3.90
N PRO A 108 -18.07 -30.52 2.67
CA PRO A 108 -17.51 -29.22 2.28
C PRO A 108 -18.50 -28.06 2.41
N ASP A 109 -19.79 -28.30 2.23
CA ASP A 109 -20.83 -27.26 2.25
C ASP A 109 -21.33 -26.91 3.67
N ARG A 110 -20.97 -27.70 4.70
CA ARG A 110 -21.50 -27.55 6.07
C ARG A 110 -20.51 -26.83 6.98
N VAL A 111 -20.57 -25.50 6.96
CA VAL A 111 -19.77 -24.61 7.82
C VAL A 111 -20.04 -24.86 9.31
N ASP A 112 -21.25 -25.28 9.68
CA ASP A 112 -21.66 -25.56 11.07
C ASP A 112 -20.77 -26.59 11.76
N TYR A 113 -20.33 -27.63 11.04
CA TYR A 113 -19.50 -28.70 11.62
C TYR A 113 -18.10 -28.20 11.94
N VAL A 114 -17.55 -27.36 11.07
CA VAL A 114 -16.26 -26.70 11.31
C VAL A 114 -16.37 -25.77 12.52
N ASP A 115 -17.41 -24.94 12.60
CA ASP A 115 -17.62 -24.05 13.75
C ASP A 115 -17.84 -24.83 15.06
N LYS A 116 -18.52 -25.98 15.02
CA LYS A 116 -18.67 -26.88 16.18
C LYS A 116 -17.34 -27.47 16.65
N VAL A 117 -16.42 -27.85 15.75
CA VAL A 117 -15.06 -28.26 16.12
C VAL A 117 -14.30 -27.11 16.78
N LEU A 118 -14.36 -25.90 16.20
CA LEU A 118 -13.72 -24.72 16.77
C LEU A 118 -14.27 -24.40 18.17
N GLY A 119 -15.60 -24.40 18.34
CA GLY A 119 -16.26 -24.17 19.62
C GLY A 119 -15.92 -25.23 20.67
N THR A 120 -15.87 -26.50 20.28
CA THR A 120 -15.45 -27.59 21.17
C THR A 120 -13.99 -27.41 21.60
N THR A 121 -13.11 -27.02 20.67
CA THR A 121 -11.70 -26.72 20.95
C THR A 121 -11.58 -25.55 21.92
N ALA A 122 -12.35 -24.48 21.73
CA ALA A 122 -12.39 -23.33 22.63
C ALA A 122 -12.87 -23.72 24.04
N GLN A 123 -13.89 -24.57 24.16
CA GLN A 123 -14.36 -25.09 25.45
C GLN A 123 -13.31 -25.97 26.15
N ILE A 124 -12.58 -26.79 25.41
CA ILE A 124 -11.48 -27.61 25.95
C ILE A 124 -10.39 -26.70 26.55
N LEU A 125 -10.01 -25.65 25.82
CA LEU A 125 -9.02 -24.68 26.29
C LEU A 125 -9.51 -23.90 27.53
N GLN A 126 -10.79 -23.53 27.56
CA GLN A 126 -11.40 -22.87 28.72
C GLN A 126 -11.40 -23.75 29.97
N ARG A 127 -11.77 -25.03 29.84
CA ARG A 127 -11.78 -25.99 30.98
C ARG A 127 -10.40 -26.13 31.62
N MET A 128 -9.35 -25.98 30.82
CA MET A 128 -7.96 -26.14 31.24
C MET A 128 -7.31 -24.82 31.68
N ASN A 129 -8.07 -23.71 31.74
CA ASN A 129 -7.60 -22.37 32.13
C ASN A 129 -6.38 -21.87 31.34
N MET A 130 -6.22 -22.31 30.09
CA MET A 130 -5.14 -21.81 29.23
C MET A 130 -5.54 -20.47 28.63
N ASN A 131 -5.05 -19.39 29.25
CA ASN A 131 -5.11 -18.05 28.69
C ASN A 131 -3.70 -17.65 28.25
N ASN A 132 -3.55 -17.17 27.01
CA ASN A 132 -2.30 -16.73 26.39
C ASN A 132 -1.30 -17.87 26.07
N ILE A 133 -1.59 -18.61 25.01
CA ILE A 133 -0.79 -19.75 24.54
C ILE A 133 0.48 -19.22 23.85
N SER A 134 1.62 -19.36 24.53
CA SER A 134 2.94 -19.01 23.98
C SER A 134 3.29 -19.81 22.73
N HIS A 135 3.95 -19.18 21.76
CA HIS A 135 4.47 -19.77 20.53
C HIS A 135 5.47 -20.93 20.77
N LEU A 136 6.09 -21.01 21.95
CA LEU A 136 7.04 -22.07 22.31
C LEU A 136 6.34 -23.40 22.66
N LEU A 137 5.04 -23.38 22.90
CA LEU A 137 4.28 -24.57 23.23
C LEU A 137 3.93 -25.35 21.95
N SER A 138 4.18 -26.65 21.97
CA SER A 138 3.69 -27.64 20.99
C SER A 138 2.18 -27.55 20.74
N VAL A 139 1.41 -27.25 21.79
CA VAL A 139 -0.03 -26.95 21.71
C VAL A 139 -0.35 -25.82 20.73
N ASN A 140 0.50 -24.79 20.65
CA ASN A 140 0.34 -23.67 19.72
C ASN A 140 0.52 -24.14 18.27
N GLN A 141 1.49 -25.02 18.00
CA GLN A 141 1.73 -25.52 16.65
C GLN A 141 0.51 -26.28 16.10
N GLU A 142 -0.11 -27.12 16.92
CA GLU A 142 -1.33 -27.86 16.53
C GLU A 142 -2.56 -26.94 16.39
N LEU A 143 -2.72 -25.95 17.27
CA LEU A 143 -3.82 -24.97 17.14
C LEU A 143 -3.61 -24.05 15.93
N SER A 144 -2.38 -23.64 15.65
CA SER A 144 -2.04 -22.88 14.45
C SER A 144 -2.30 -23.71 13.20
N ARG A 145 -1.98 -25.02 13.22
CA ARG A 145 -2.31 -25.95 12.13
C ARG A 145 -3.82 -26.07 11.93
N LEU A 146 -4.58 -26.19 13.01
CA LEU A 146 -6.06 -26.22 13.00
C LEU A 146 -6.62 -24.99 12.28
N LEU A 147 -6.15 -23.78 12.63
CA LEU A 147 -6.61 -22.54 12.00
C LEU A 147 -6.15 -22.39 10.55
N ARG A 148 -4.90 -22.77 10.23
CA ARG A 148 -4.40 -22.74 8.83
C ARG A 148 -5.19 -23.66 7.92
N ILE A 149 -5.56 -24.85 8.39
CA ILE A 149 -6.41 -25.78 7.64
C ILE A 149 -7.79 -25.18 7.35
N CYS A 150 -8.36 -24.39 8.27
CA CYS A 150 -9.58 -23.63 7.97
C CYS A 150 -9.37 -22.60 6.85
N ILE A 151 -8.24 -21.90 6.86
CA ILE A 151 -7.91 -20.88 5.86
C ILE A 151 -7.72 -21.51 4.47
N ASP A 152 -6.91 -22.56 4.37
CA ASP A 152 -6.58 -23.24 3.11
C ASP A 152 -7.77 -23.96 2.48
N PHE A 153 -8.70 -24.42 3.30
CA PHE A 153 -9.84 -25.17 2.80
C PHE A 153 -10.85 -24.28 2.10
N TYR A 154 -11.23 -23.17 2.74
CA TYR A 154 -12.27 -22.31 2.20
C TYR A 154 -11.77 -21.38 1.10
N ASN A 155 -10.48 -21.00 1.10
CA ASN A 155 -9.88 -20.06 0.14
C ASN A 155 -10.67 -18.75 -0.07
N ASN A 156 -11.54 -18.43 0.88
CA ASN A 156 -12.42 -17.28 0.85
C ASN A 156 -12.53 -16.77 2.29
N ALA A 157 -11.93 -15.62 2.55
CA ALA A 157 -11.95 -15.07 3.90
C ALA A 157 -13.36 -14.69 4.37
N LEU A 158 -14.33 -14.50 3.47
CA LEU A 158 -15.71 -14.17 3.85
C LEU A 158 -16.41 -15.32 4.57
N THR A 159 -16.12 -16.57 4.21
CA THR A 159 -16.67 -17.74 4.93
C THR A 159 -15.96 -17.94 6.27
N ILE A 160 -14.67 -17.60 6.36
CA ILE A 160 -13.92 -17.65 7.61
C ILE A 160 -14.47 -16.67 8.64
N ILE A 161 -14.87 -15.46 8.22
CA ILE A 161 -15.49 -14.47 9.11
C ILE A 161 -16.85 -14.96 9.63
N GLN A 162 -17.57 -15.80 8.90
CA GLN A 162 -18.85 -16.35 9.34
C GLN A 162 -18.71 -17.36 10.50
N LEU A 163 -17.49 -17.88 10.75
CA LEU A 163 -17.21 -18.78 11.86
C LEU A 163 -17.19 -18.00 13.18
N GLN A 164 -18.23 -18.16 13.98
CA GLN A 164 -18.40 -17.45 15.25
C GLN A 164 -17.28 -17.75 16.25
N ASN A 165 -16.74 -18.97 16.22
CA ASN A 165 -15.73 -19.43 17.16
C ASN A 165 -14.28 -19.19 16.68
N PHE A 166 -14.07 -18.64 15.48
CA PHE A 166 -12.72 -18.39 14.95
C PHE A 166 -12.01 -17.24 15.69
N CYS A 167 -12.65 -16.07 15.81
CA CYS A 167 -12.07 -14.91 16.51
C CYS A 167 -11.78 -15.18 17.99
N PRO A 168 -12.70 -15.77 18.78
CA PRO A 168 -12.43 -16.10 20.19
C PRO A 168 -11.26 -17.06 20.37
N LEU A 169 -11.04 -17.98 19.42
CA LEU A 169 -9.91 -18.90 19.46
C LEU A 169 -8.59 -18.17 19.15
N LEU A 170 -8.60 -17.28 18.16
CA LEU A 170 -7.44 -16.46 17.81
C LEU A 170 -6.97 -15.58 18.98
N GLU A 171 -7.89 -15.02 19.76
CA GLU A 171 -7.57 -14.20 20.95
C GLU A 171 -6.83 -14.96 22.05
N LYS A 172 -6.86 -16.30 22.06
CA LYS A 172 -6.14 -17.11 23.04
C LYS A 172 -4.65 -17.26 22.76
N PHE A 173 -4.19 -16.93 21.55
CA PHE A 173 -2.79 -17.03 21.15
C PHE A 173 -1.97 -15.80 21.60
N ASP A 174 -0.67 -16.01 21.75
CA ASP A 174 0.28 -14.91 21.92
C ASP A 174 0.40 -14.02 20.68
N TYR A 175 1.00 -12.84 20.84
CA TYR A 175 1.12 -11.86 19.76
C TYR A 175 1.86 -12.40 18.53
N THR A 176 2.96 -13.12 18.73
CA THR A 176 3.77 -13.69 17.63
C THR A 176 2.97 -14.66 16.77
N SER A 177 2.21 -15.57 17.39
CA SER A 177 1.42 -16.54 16.64
C SER A 177 0.23 -15.88 15.96
N ARG A 178 -0.44 -14.93 16.62
CA ARG A 178 -1.52 -14.14 15.99
C ARG A 178 -1.01 -13.35 14.79
N LYS A 179 0.20 -12.77 14.86
CA LYS A 179 0.85 -12.06 13.75
C LYS A 179 1.12 -13.00 12.56
N SER A 180 1.68 -14.18 12.81
CA SER A 180 1.94 -15.18 11.76
C SER A 180 0.65 -15.68 11.08
N LEU A 181 -0.40 -15.97 11.87
CA LEU A 181 -1.69 -16.40 11.35
C LEU A 181 -2.41 -15.29 10.58
N ALA A 182 -2.35 -14.05 11.07
CA ALA A 182 -2.88 -12.89 10.37
C ALA A 182 -2.18 -12.69 9.02
N LEU A 183 -0.84 -12.80 8.97
CA LEU A 183 -0.08 -12.67 7.72
C LEU A 183 -0.50 -13.75 6.73
N TYR A 184 -0.63 -15.00 7.19
CA TYR A 184 -1.07 -16.12 6.37
C TYR A 184 -2.49 -15.92 5.81
N LEU A 185 -3.42 -15.42 6.64
CA LEU A 185 -4.77 -15.08 6.20
C LEU A 185 -4.76 -14.00 5.11
N VAL A 186 -3.99 -12.93 5.29
CA VAL A 186 -3.92 -11.86 4.28
C VAL A 186 -3.27 -12.35 2.98
N MET A 187 -2.23 -13.17 3.06
CA MET A 187 -1.64 -13.79 1.87
C MET A 187 -2.65 -14.67 1.13
N ASN A 188 -3.42 -15.50 1.83
CA ASN A 188 -4.48 -16.30 1.22
C ASN A 188 -5.55 -15.43 0.54
N ILE A 189 -5.92 -14.29 1.15
CA ILE A 189 -6.85 -13.31 0.54
C ILE A 189 -6.26 -12.72 -0.74
N LEU A 190 -4.96 -12.40 -0.74
CA LEU A 190 -4.25 -11.85 -1.91
C LEU A 190 -4.12 -12.88 -3.03
N ASP A 191 -3.77 -14.12 -2.70
CA ASP A 191 -3.56 -15.20 -3.68
C ASP A 191 -4.87 -15.61 -4.37
N ASN A 192 -5.99 -15.56 -3.64
CA ASN A 192 -7.32 -15.85 -4.17
C ASN A 192 -8.08 -14.60 -4.67
N GLU A 193 -7.47 -13.42 -4.60
CA GLU A 193 -8.06 -12.11 -4.95
C GLU A 193 -9.48 -11.90 -4.36
N THR A 194 -9.69 -12.33 -3.12
CA THR A 194 -11.02 -12.27 -2.49
C THR A 194 -11.43 -10.82 -2.23
N LEU A 195 -12.48 -10.36 -2.93
CA LEU A 195 -13.01 -9.02 -2.75
C LEU A 195 -13.82 -8.91 -1.45
N VAL A 196 -13.64 -7.79 -0.75
CA VAL A 196 -14.38 -7.47 0.49
C VAL A 196 -15.39 -6.36 0.18
N PRO A 197 -16.68 -6.67 -0.05
CA PRO A 197 -17.67 -5.69 -0.53
C PRO A 197 -18.32 -4.81 0.54
N THR A 198 -18.25 -5.16 1.83
CA THR A 198 -18.99 -4.46 2.90
C THR A 198 -18.08 -3.96 4.03
N ALA A 199 -18.53 -2.89 4.69
CA ALA A 199 -17.83 -2.30 5.83
C ALA A 199 -17.72 -3.24 7.04
N ASP A 200 -18.73 -4.07 7.29
CA ASP A 200 -18.74 -5.02 8.42
C ASP A 200 -17.75 -6.18 8.21
N GLN A 201 -17.62 -6.66 6.97
CA GLN A 201 -16.62 -7.66 6.61
C GLN A 201 -15.20 -7.07 6.70
N ALA A 202 -15.02 -5.83 6.25
CA ALA A 202 -13.76 -5.12 6.39
C ALA A 202 -13.39 -4.91 7.88
N ASP A 203 -14.33 -4.50 8.73
CA ASP A 203 -14.11 -4.33 10.17
C ASP A 203 -13.69 -5.64 10.85
N SER A 204 -14.36 -6.73 10.49
CA SER A 204 -14.06 -8.07 11.01
C SER A 204 -12.66 -8.53 10.61
N LEU A 205 -12.27 -8.38 9.33
CA LEU A 205 -10.93 -8.73 8.85
C LEU A 205 -9.86 -7.86 9.47
N LEU A 206 -10.08 -6.54 9.55
CA LEU A 206 -9.17 -5.59 10.18
C LEU A 206 -8.97 -5.91 11.67
N THR A 207 -10.02 -6.39 12.35
CA THR A 207 -9.93 -6.86 13.73
C THR A 207 -9.06 -8.11 13.84
N ILE A 208 -9.22 -9.09 12.95
CA ILE A 208 -8.37 -10.29 12.89
C ILE A 208 -6.90 -9.94 12.67
N ILE A 209 -6.63 -8.99 11.77
CA ILE A 209 -5.25 -8.58 11.42
C ILE A 209 -4.70 -7.47 12.33
N THR A 210 -5.37 -7.15 13.44
CA THR A 210 -4.89 -6.19 14.45
C THR A 210 -3.42 -6.40 14.84
N PRO A 211 -2.89 -7.63 15.02
CA PRO A 211 -1.47 -7.84 15.33
C PRO A 211 -0.51 -7.33 14.25
N LEU A 212 -0.93 -7.26 12.98
CA LEU A 212 -0.13 -6.65 11.91
C LEU A 212 -0.25 -5.13 11.91
N ILE A 213 -1.35 -4.61 12.45
CA ILE A 213 -1.68 -3.18 12.47
C ILE A 213 -1.11 -2.48 13.69
N LYS A 214 -1.13 -3.10 14.89
CA LYS A 214 -0.68 -2.48 16.15
C LYS A 214 0.42 -3.30 16.78
N ASP A 215 1.38 -2.62 17.40
CA ASP A 215 2.35 -3.26 18.29
C ASP A 215 1.68 -3.74 19.57
N ASP A 216 2.24 -4.77 20.18
CA ASP A 216 1.81 -5.22 21.49
C ASP A 216 2.24 -4.21 22.56
N ASP A 217 1.28 -3.54 23.19
CA ASP A 217 1.54 -2.62 24.29
C ASP A 217 2.07 -3.36 25.54
N THR A 218 1.84 -4.67 25.67
CA THR A 218 2.24 -5.46 26.85
C THR A 218 3.77 -5.64 26.98
N ASN A 219 4.53 -5.51 25.88
CA ASN A 219 5.99 -5.61 25.92
C ASN A 219 6.68 -4.31 26.38
N LYS A 220 5.97 -3.18 26.46
CA LYS A 220 6.57 -1.92 26.95
C LYS A 220 6.63 -1.83 28.48
N GLU A 221 5.72 -2.49 29.20
CA GLU A 221 5.66 -2.42 30.67
C GLU A 221 6.60 -3.40 31.38
N ASN A 222 7.00 -4.49 30.74
CA ASN A 222 7.73 -5.57 31.41
C ASN A 222 9.24 -5.42 31.49
N GLY A 223 9.85 -4.29 31.07
CA GLY A 223 11.27 -3.97 31.30
C GLY A 223 12.30 -5.01 30.81
N ALA A 224 11.84 -6.09 30.18
CA ALA A 224 12.66 -7.10 29.57
C ALA A 224 13.15 -6.49 28.27
N ALA A 225 14.43 -6.12 28.28
CA ALA A 225 15.19 -5.76 27.10
C ALA A 225 14.65 -6.59 25.92
N ALA A 226 14.04 -5.91 24.96
CA ALA A 226 13.63 -6.50 23.70
C ALA A 226 14.80 -7.37 23.25
N GLY A 227 14.60 -8.68 23.23
CA GLY A 227 15.60 -9.61 22.75
C GLY A 227 16.06 -9.09 21.39
N ASN A 228 17.36 -8.80 21.30
CA ASN A 228 18.09 -8.25 20.16
C ASN A 228 17.71 -8.91 18.82
N THR A 229 16.59 -8.47 18.27
CA THR A 229 16.21 -8.58 16.87
C THR A 229 15.43 -7.31 16.64
N THR A 230 16.14 -6.23 16.31
CA THR A 230 15.51 -5.20 15.47
C THR A 230 14.86 -5.98 14.33
N PRO A 231 13.52 -5.97 14.18
CA PRO A 231 12.89 -6.64 13.06
C PRO A 231 13.58 -6.14 11.80
N ASP A 232 13.97 -7.07 10.93
CA ASP A 232 14.62 -6.72 9.68
C ASP A 232 13.73 -5.68 8.99
N ALA A 233 14.30 -4.52 8.68
CA ALA A 233 13.55 -3.41 8.11
C ALA A 233 12.91 -3.82 6.78
N GLU A 234 13.55 -4.78 6.08
CA GLU A 234 13.04 -5.38 4.85
C GLU A 234 11.84 -6.30 5.13
N GLU A 235 11.96 -7.26 6.06
CA GLU A 235 10.86 -8.16 6.44
C GLU A 235 9.63 -7.37 6.94
N PHE A 236 9.85 -6.35 7.77
CA PHE A 236 8.76 -5.48 8.23
C PHE A 236 8.14 -4.68 7.08
N ALA A 237 8.95 -4.21 6.13
CA ALA A 237 8.42 -3.51 4.95
C ALA A 237 7.61 -4.45 4.04
N GLU A 238 8.05 -5.69 3.86
CA GLU A 238 7.31 -6.73 3.14
C GLU A 238 5.96 -6.98 3.80
N GLU A 239 5.94 -7.25 5.11
CA GLU A 239 4.71 -7.45 5.89
C GLU A 239 3.73 -6.28 5.74
N GLN A 240 4.21 -5.04 5.86
CA GLN A 240 3.36 -3.86 5.69
C GLN A 240 2.94 -3.67 4.22
N GLY A 241 3.75 -4.12 3.26
CA GLY A 241 3.39 -4.19 1.84
C GLY A 241 2.21 -5.14 1.59
N VAL A 242 2.12 -6.26 2.32
CA VAL A 242 0.97 -7.17 2.27
C VAL A 242 -0.30 -6.47 2.73
N VAL A 243 -0.23 -5.76 3.86
CA VAL A 243 -1.37 -4.98 4.38
C VAL A 243 -1.77 -3.86 3.42
N ALA A 244 -0.78 -3.18 2.80
CA ALA A 244 -1.03 -2.16 1.79
C ALA A 244 -1.75 -2.74 0.56
N ARG A 245 -1.36 -3.94 0.10
CA ARG A 245 -2.04 -4.64 -1.01
C ARG A 245 -3.46 -5.05 -0.64
N PHE A 246 -3.69 -5.50 0.59
CA PHE A 246 -5.03 -5.87 1.08
C PHE A 246 -6.03 -4.71 0.99
N ILE A 247 -5.57 -3.46 1.19
CA ILE A 247 -6.43 -2.28 1.03
C ILE A 247 -7.05 -2.21 -0.36
N HIS A 248 -6.34 -2.65 -1.40
CA HIS A 248 -6.86 -2.62 -2.77
C HIS A 248 -7.93 -3.67 -3.06
N LEU A 249 -8.09 -4.70 -2.21
CA LEU A 249 -9.13 -5.72 -2.30
C LEU A 249 -10.41 -5.34 -1.55
N MET A 250 -10.35 -4.30 -0.72
CA MET A 250 -11.54 -3.67 -0.13
C MET A 250 -12.25 -2.81 -1.18
N ARG A 251 -13.09 -3.46 -1.99
CA ARG A 251 -13.86 -2.83 -3.08
C ARG A 251 -15.34 -3.16 -2.98
N SER A 252 -16.15 -2.11 -3.00
CA SER A 252 -17.60 -2.16 -3.13
C SER A 252 -18.04 -1.51 -4.46
N ASP A 253 -19.11 -2.04 -5.03
CA ASP A 253 -19.76 -1.46 -6.22
C ASP A 253 -20.51 -0.16 -5.88
N GLU A 254 -20.99 -0.05 -4.63
CA GLU A 254 -21.67 1.14 -4.13
C GLU A 254 -20.66 2.17 -3.60
N PRO A 255 -20.61 3.40 -4.17
CA PRO A 255 -19.67 4.43 -3.74
C PRO A 255 -19.79 4.84 -2.27
N ASP A 256 -21.00 4.84 -1.71
CA ASP A 256 -21.24 5.19 -0.30
C ASP A 256 -20.74 4.09 0.63
N MET A 257 -20.89 2.81 0.24
CA MET A 257 -20.32 1.68 0.98
C MET A 257 -18.78 1.69 0.91
N GLN A 258 -18.21 2.01 -0.25
CA GLN A 258 -16.76 2.18 -0.40
C GLN A 258 -16.23 3.25 0.56
N TYR A 259 -16.93 4.38 0.71
CA TYR A 259 -16.51 5.43 1.65
C TYR A 259 -16.54 4.95 3.10
N LYS A 260 -17.61 4.24 3.52
CA LYS A 260 -17.71 3.64 4.87
C LYS A 260 -16.56 2.67 5.13
N MET A 261 -16.21 1.84 4.16
CA MET A 261 -15.08 0.92 4.28
C MET A 261 -13.74 1.66 4.46
N LEU A 262 -13.50 2.73 3.71
CA LEU A 262 -12.29 3.56 3.87
C LEU A 262 -12.23 4.23 5.25
N GLN A 263 -13.37 4.63 5.81
CA GLN A 263 -13.44 5.18 7.17
C GLN A 263 -13.09 4.11 8.22
N THR A 264 -13.66 2.91 8.10
CA THR A 264 -13.34 1.77 8.97
C THR A 264 -11.85 1.40 8.88
N ALA A 265 -11.32 1.30 7.66
CA ALA A 265 -9.91 1.03 7.41
C ALA A 265 -9.01 2.09 8.08
N ARG A 266 -9.33 3.37 7.91
CA ARG A 266 -8.56 4.46 8.53
C ARG A 266 -8.56 4.44 10.04
N LYS A 267 -9.69 4.05 10.66
CA LYS A 267 -9.84 3.93 12.11
C LYS A 267 -8.93 2.85 12.69
N HIS A 268 -8.83 1.70 12.02
CA HIS A 268 -7.95 0.61 12.45
C HIS A 268 -6.48 0.92 12.17
N LEU A 269 -6.17 1.24 10.91
CA LEU A 269 -4.81 1.42 10.40
C LEU A 269 -4.13 2.69 10.94
N GLY A 270 -4.93 3.68 11.32
CA GLY A 270 -4.45 4.93 11.91
C GLY A 270 -3.76 4.80 13.26
N ASN A 271 -4.01 3.70 13.97
CA ASN A 271 -3.51 3.47 15.32
C ASN A 271 -2.21 2.64 15.34
N GLY A 272 -1.60 2.38 14.18
CA GLY A 272 -0.50 1.42 14.05
C GLY A 272 0.92 1.93 14.33
N GLY A 273 1.07 3.19 14.71
CA GLY A 273 2.37 3.83 14.96
C GLY A 273 3.08 4.28 13.69
N GLY A 274 3.99 5.27 13.82
CA GLY A 274 4.59 6.00 12.69
C GLY A 274 5.27 5.13 11.63
N GLN A 275 5.93 4.04 12.03
CA GLN A 275 6.62 3.12 11.11
C GLN A 275 5.67 2.34 10.18
N ARG A 276 4.41 2.10 10.59
CA ARG A 276 3.40 1.47 9.73
C ARG A 276 2.66 2.49 8.87
N LEU A 277 2.45 3.69 9.41
CA LEU A 277 1.69 4.74 8.72
C LEU A 277 2.27 5.06 7.34
N LYS A 278 3.61 5.09 7.20
CA LYS A 278 4.28 5.34 5.91
C LYS A 278 3.86 4.39 4.78
N HIS A 279 3.49 3.16 5.11
CA HIS A 279 3.17 2.12 4.12
C HIS A 279 1.67 2.01 3.87
N VAL A 280 0.87 2.21 4.93
CA VAL A 280 -0.54 1.81 4.95
C VAL A 280 -1.50 2.96 4.68
N LEU A 281 -1.15 4.20 5.06
CA LEU A 281 -2.01 5.36 4.81
C LEU A 281 -1.99 5.87 3.36
N PRO A 282 -0.87 5.88 2.62
CA PRO A 282 -0.88 6.34 1.23
C PRO A 282 -1.87 5.56 0.33
N PRO A 283 -1.95 4.21 0.38
CA PRO A 283 -2.97 3.46 -0.35
C PRO A 283 -4.41 3.89 -0.03
N LEU A 284 -4.73 4.22 1.23
CA LEU A 284 -6.04 4.74 1.61
C LEU A 284 -6.33 6.10 0.97
N VAL A 285 -5.34 6.98 0.94
CA VAL A 285 -5.47 8.31 0.30
C VAL A 285 -5.70 8.15 -1.20
N PHE A 286 -4.94 7.30 -1.88
CA PHE A 286 -5.14 7.02 -3.30
C PHE A 286 -6.50 6.37 -3.59
N ALA A 287 -6.94 5.41 -2.78
CA ALA A 287 -8.26 4.80 -2.91
C ALA A 287 -9.38 5.84 -2.70
N ALA A 288 -9.19 6.78 -1.78
CA ALA A 288 -10.12 7.89 -1.57
C ALA A 288 -10.14 8.86 -2.76
N TYR A 289 -8.99 9.19 -3.37
CA TYR A 289 -8.95 9.98 -4.61
C TYR A 289 -9.66 9.29 -5.78
N GLN A 290 -9.45 7.99 -5.96
CA GLN A 290 -10.18 7.22 -6.96
C GLN A 290 -11.69 7.27 -6.72
N LEU A 291 -12.12 7.18 -5.45
CA LEU A 291 -13.52 7.32 -5.10
C LEU A 291 -14.07 8.72 -5.43
N ALA A 292 -13.28 9.78 -5.21
CA ALA A 292 -13.66 11.14 -5.57
C ALA A 292 -13.86 11.30 -7.10
N PHE A 293 -13.02 10.67 -7.93
CA PHE A 293 -13.24 10.61 -9.38
C PHE A 293 -14.49 9.80 -9.77
N LYS A 294 -14.79 8.70 -9.06
CA LYS A 294 -16.04 7.96 -9.28
C LYS A 294 -17.27 8.82 -8.99
N TYR A 295 -17.25 9.61 -7.91
CA TYR A 295 -18.34 10.56 -7.60
C TYR A 295 -18.51 11.63 -8.67
N LYS A 296 -17.40 12.15 -9.22
CA LYS A 296 -17.45 13.06 -10.37
C LYS A 296 -18.10 12.41 -11.60
N ALA A 297 -17.77 11.14 -11.89
CA ALA A 297 -18.31 10.43 -13.05
C ALA A 297 -19.82 10.18 -12.94
N ILE A 298 -20.36 10.07 -11.73
CA ILE A 298 -21.80 9.92 -11.45
C ILE A 298 -22.48 11.23 -11.03
N ALA A 299 -21.86 12.38 -11.29
CA ALA A 299 -22.36 13.69 -10.85
C ALA A 299 -23.77 14.01 -11.35
N GLU A 300 -24.17 13.48 -12.52
CA GLU A 300 -25.53 13.64 -13.06
C GLU A 300 -26.59 12.81 -12.31
N GLN A 301 -26.17 11.75 -11.62
CA GLN A 301 -27.06 10.81 -10.92
C GLN A 301 -27.22 11.12 -9.43
N ASP A 302 -26.22 11.75 -8.81
CA ASP A 302 -26.19 12.06 -7.38
C ASP A 302 -26.15 13.57 -7.13
N GLU A 303 -27.27 14.17 -6.73
CA GLU A 303 -27.35 15.60 -6.42
C GLU A 303 -26.40 16.04 -5.28
N ASN A 304 -25.94 15.11 -4.44
CA ASN A 304 -25.06 15.38 -3.31
C ASN A 304 -23.59 15.06 -3.60
N TRP A 305 -23.21 14.74 -4.85
CA TRP A 305 -21.83 14.38 -5.23
C TRP A 305 -20.82 15.42 -4.73
N ASP A 306 -21.17 16.70 -4.80
CA ASP A 306 -20.34 17.83 -4.37
C ASP A 306 -19.96 17.76 -2.89
N LYS A 307 -20.97 17.61 -2.01
CA LYS A 307 -20.77 17.46 -0.56
C LYS A 307 -20.02 16.17 -0.22
N LYS A 308 -20.22 15.10 -0.99
CA LYS A 308 -19.53 13.82 -0.80
C LYS A 308 -18.04 13.96 -1.17
N CYS A 309 -17.72 14.59 -2.30
CA CYS A 309 -16.35 14.94 -2.69
C CYS A 309 -15.67 15.78 -1.61
N GLN A 310 -16.33 16.81 -1.08
CA GLN A 310 -15.79 17.62 0.01
C GLN A 310 -15.43 16.78 1.25
N LYS A 311 -16.31 15.85 1.65
CA LYS A 311 -16.04 14.94 2.78
C LYS A 311 -14.87 14.00 2.50
N ILE A 312 -14.74 13.49 1.28
CA ILE A 312 -13.61 12.64 0.88
C ILE A 312 -12.29 13.42 0.92
N VAL A 313 -12.30 14.67 0.47
CA VAL A 313 -11.11 15.53 0.53
C VAL A 313 -10.73 15.86 1.97
N GLN A 314 -11.70 16.13 2.85
CA GLN A 314 -11.44 16.28 4.29
C GLN A 314 -10.86 15.00 4.93
N TYR A 315 -11.37 13.83 4.54
CA TYR A 315 -10.80 12.55 4.92
C TYR A 315 -9.34 12.41 4.45
N CYS A 316 -9.03 12.79 3.22
CA CYS A 316 -7.65 12.77 2.70
C CYS A 316 -6.77 13.73 3.49
N HIS A 317 -7.22 14.98 3.71
CA HIS A 317 -6.49 15.99 4.48
C HIS A 317 -6.15 15.49 5.89
N SER A 318 -7.13 14.99 6.64
CA SER A 318 -6.91 14.44 7.98
C SER A 318 -5.98 13.21 8.00
N THR A 319 -5.97 12.43 6.92
CA THR A 319 -5.08 11.27 6.77
C THR A 319 -3.64 11.70 6.49
N ILE A 320 -3.44 12.66 5.60
CA ILE A 320 -2.12 13.22 5.27
C ILE A 320 -1.56 14.01 6.47
N SER A 321 -2.40 14.77 7.17
CA SER A 321 -2.01 15.46 8.41
C SER A 321 -1.47 14.50 9.49
N ALA A 322 -1.99 13.27 9.57
CA ALA A 322 -1.46 12.27 10.49
C ALA A 322 -0.09 11.72 10.05
N LEU A 323 0.19 11.68 8.75
CA LEU A 323 1.53 11.36 8.22
C LEU A 323 2.53 12.47 8.52
N ALA A 324 2.13 13.72 8.31
CA ALA A 324 2.95 14.88 8.65
C ALA A 324 3.36 14.88 10.12
N LYS A 325 2.42 14.59 11.04
CA LYS A 325 2.69 14.47 12.49
C LYS A 325 3.55 13.26 12.89
N ALA A 326 3.80 12.34 11.97
CA ALA A 326 4.62 11.14 12.21
C ALA A 326 6.03 11.28 11.62
N ASP A 327 6.52 12.52 11.44
CA ASP A 327 7.83 12.87 10.88
C ASP A 327 8.04 12.41 9.43
N LEU A 328 6.96 12.25 8.66
CA LEU A 328 6.99 11.81 7.25
C LEU A 328 6.70 12.98 6.30
N ALA A 329 7.42 14.09 6.47
CA ALA A 329 7.15 15.35 5.76
C ALA A 329 7.25 15.24 4.23
N ASP A 330 8.29 14.59 3.68
CA ASP A 330 8.44 14.42 2.21
C ASP A 330 7.28 13.63 1.59
N LEU A 331 6.84 12.56 2.25
CA LEU A 331 5.70 11.77 1.80
C LEU A 331 4.39 12.56 1.90
N ALA A 332 4.17 13.25 3.02
CA ALA A 332 2.98 14.06 3.23
C ALA A 332 2.90 15.22 2.22
N LEU A 333 4.03 15.87 1.92
CA LEU A 333 4.13 16.92 0.90
C LEU A 333 3.68 16.38 -0.47
N ARG A 334 4.21 15.23 -0.91
CA ARG A 334 3.82 14.63 -2.19
C ARG A 334 2.34 14.27 -2.25
N LEU A 335 1.77 13.77 -1.15
CA LEU A 335 0.35 13.46 -1.07
C LEU A 335 -0.53 14.73 -1.08
N TYR A 336 -0.10 15.83 -0.44
CA TYR A 336 -0.78 17.11 -0.54
C TYR A 336 -0.75 17.66 -1.98
N LEU A 337 0.40 17.57 -2.66
CA LEU A 337 0.51 18.00 -4.06
C LEU A 337 -0.38 17.16 -4.98
N GLN A 338 -0.37 15.83 -4.83
CA GLN A 338 -1.27 14.96 -5.58
C GLN A 338 -2.74 15.27 -5.27
N GLY A 339 -3.07 15.54 -4.01
CA GLY A 339 -4.41 15.99 -3.60
C GLY A 339 -4.82 17.28 -4.28
N ALA A 340 -3.93 18.27 -4.36
CA ALA A 340 -4.18 19.53 -5.04
C ALA A 340 -4.52 19.32 -6.53
N LEU A 341 -3.77 18.46 -7.23
CA LEU A 341 -4.07 18.08 -8.63
C LEU A 341 -5.45 17.43 -8.75
N VAL A 342 -5.76 16.46 -7.88
CA VAL A 342 -7.05 15.76 -7.89
C VAL A 342 -8.20 16.72 -7.62
N ILE A 343 -8.06 17.63 -6.65
CA ILE A 343 -9.08 18.64 -6.33
C ILE A 343 -9.30 19.58 -7.51
N GLY A 344 -8.20 20.06 -8.12
CA GLY A 344 -8.24 20.94 -9.29
C GLY A 344 -8.92 20.28 -10.49
N GLU A 345 -8.69 18.98 -10.70
CA GLU A 345 -9.36 18.21 -11.74
C GLU A 345 -10.83 17.95 -11.41
N ILE A 346 -11.20 17.64 -10.17
CA ILE A 346 -12.60 17.27 -9.84
C ILE A 346 -13.56 18.44 -10.02
N GLY A 347 -13.17 19.65 -9.60
CA GLY A 347 -13.96 20.86 -9.84
C GLY A 347 -15.27 20.95 -9.07
N TYR A 348 -15.33 20.45 -7.83
CA TYR A 348 -16.50 20.56 -6.95
C TYR A 348 -16.63 21.98 -6.32
N THR A 349 -17.71 22.33 -5.65
CA THR A 349 -17.90 23.68 -5.08
C THR A 349 -16.79 24.00 -4.07
N ASN A 350 -16.19 25.19 -4.19
CA ASN A 350 -15.07 25.64 -3.35
C ASN A 350 -13.77 24.82 -3.51
N HIS A 351 -13.63 24.04 -4.59
CA HIS A 351 -12.40 23.28 -4.88
C HIS A 351 -11.16 24.16 -4.92
N GLU A 352 -11.26 25.39 -5.45
CA GLU A 352 -10.13 26.32 -5.53
C GLU A 352 -9.53 26.64 -4.16
N THR A 353 -10.35 27.04 -3.18
CA THR A 353 -9.91 27.35 -1.82
C THR A 353 -9.26 26.13 -1.16
N VAL A 354 -9.84 24.94 -1.35
CA VAL A 354 -9.31 23.71 -0.74
C VAL A 354 -8.01 23.27 -1.42
N ALA A 355 -7.90 23.43 -2.74
CA ALA A 355 -6.65 23.20 -3.47
C ALA A 355 -5.55 24.17 -3.01
N TYR A 356 -5.90 25.43 -2.76
CA TYR A 356 -4.97 26.44 -2.24
C TYR A 356 -4.49 26.07 -0.82
N GLU A 357 -5.39 25.57 0.02
CA GLU A 357 -5.05 25.06 1.35
C GLU A 357 -4.07 23.89 1.27
N PHE A 358 -4.30 22.92 0.38
CA PHE A 358 -3.39 21.78 0.16
C PHE A 358 -1.99 22.25 -0.30
N MET A 359 -1.94 23.19 -1.25
CA MET A 359 -0.67 23.79 -1.69
C MET A 359 0.03 24.53 -0.56
N THR A 360 -0.71 25.27 0.26
CA THR A 360 -0.16 26.01 1.41
C THR A 360 0.39 25.05 2.47
N GLN A 361 -0.30 23.94 2.77
CA GLN A 361 0.20 22.90 3.67
C GLN A 361 1.49 22.25 3.13
N ALA A 362 1.57 22.01 1.82
CA ALA A 362 2.80 21.53 1.19
C ALA A 362 3.96 22.53 1.32
N PHE A 363 3.69 23.84 1.16
CA PHE A 363 4.68 24.89 1.41
C PHE A 363 5.13 24.94 2.86
N SER A 364 4.20 24.85 3.82
CA SER A 364 4.55 24.83 5.25
C SER A 364 5.46 23.65 5.59
N LEU A 365 5.15 22.44 5.09
CA LEU A 365 6.03 21.27 5.28
C LEU A 365 7.41 21.46 4.64
N TYR A 366 7.47 22.09 3.47
CA TYR A 366 8.74 22.41 2.83
C TYR A 366 9.59 23.39 3.65
N GLU A 367 8.98 24.42 4.24
CA GLU A 367 9.71 25.45 5.01
C GLU A 367 10.12 24.96 6.40
N ASP A 368 9.26 24.19 7.08
CA ASP A 368 9.44 23.82 8.49
C ASP A 368 10.23 22.51 8.69
N GLU A 369 9.99 21.50 7.85
CA GLU A 369 10.47 20.12 8.09
C GLU A 369 11.58 19.66 7.13
N ILE A 370 11.61 20.20 5.90
CA ILE A 370 12.58 19.77 4.87
C ILE A 370 13.85 20.62 4.93
N SER A 371 14.90 20.07 5.56
CA SER A 371 16.18 20.77 5.75
C SER A 371 17.30 20.33 4.79
N ASP A 372 17.24 19.11 4.22
CA ASP A 372 18.27 18.64 3.29
C ASP A 372 18.22 19.40 1.96
N SER A 373 19.37 19.91 1.51
CA SER A 373 19.48 20.76 0.32
C SER A 373 19.02 20.06 -0.97
N LYS A 374 19.25 18.74 -1.12
CA LYS A 374 18.80 18.02 -2.32
C LYS A 374 17.30 17.78 -2.26
N ALA A 375 16.79 17.39 -1.09
CA ALA A 375 15.36 17.24 -0.85
C ALA A 375 14.60 18.57 -1.04
N GLN A 376 15.16 19.70 -0.60
CA GLN A 376 14.58 21.03 -0.81
C GLN A 376 14.43 21.36 -2.29
N LEU A 377 15.47 21.16 -3.11
CA LEU A 377 15.40 21.39 -4.56
C LEU A 377 14.34 20.48 -5.20
N ALA A 378 14.30 19.20 -4.83
CA ALA A 378 13.32 18.26 -5.35
C ALA A 378 11.89 18.67 -4.97
N ALA A 379 11.66 19.00 -3.70
CA ALA A 379 10.36 19.41 -3.17
C ALA A 379 9.87 20.70 -3.84
N ILE A 380 10.69 21.75 -3.94
CA ILE A 380 10.27 23.00 -4.58
C ILE A 380 10.01 22.80 -6.08
N THR A 381 10.82 21.97 -6.75
CA THR A 381 10.60 21.64 -8.17
C THR A 381 9.28 20.90 -8.37
N LEU A 382 8.94 19.97 -7.47
CA LEU A 382 7.65 19.28 -7.49
C LEU A 382 6.49 20.24 -7.22
N ILE A 383 6.61 21.15 -6.24
CA ILE A 383 5.59 22.17 -5.96
C ILE A 383 5.34 23.03 -7.21
N MET A 384 6.40 23.52 -7.84
CA MET A 384 6.31 24.32 -9.06
C MET A 384 5.66 23.54 -10.21
N SER A 385 6.10 22.31 -10.45
CA SER A 385 5.57 21.47 -11.54
C SER A 385 4.09 21.12 -11.30
N THR A 386 3.70 20.89 -10.05
CA THR A 386 2.31 20.66 -9.66
C THR A 386 1.47 21.88 -9.96
N PHE A 387 1.92 23.05 -9.51
CA PHE A 387 1.22 24.32 -9.73
C PHE A 387 1.11 24.67 -11.23
N GLU A 388 2.13 24.37 -12.04
CA GLU A 388 2.11 24.55 -13.50
C GLU A 388 0.98 23.76 -14.17
N GLN A 389 0.72 22.53 -13.73
CA GLN A 389 -0.30 21.66 -14.31
C GLN A 389 -1.73 22.07 -13.91
N MET A 390 -1.88 22.73 -12.77
CA MET A 390 -3.17 23.15 -12.23
C MET A 390 -3.78 24.29 -13.04
N SER A 391 -5.08 24.19 -13.32
CA SER A 391 -5.87 25.22 -14.00
C SER A 391 -6.99 25.81 -13.17
N CYS A 392 -7.13 25.40 -11.91
CA CYS A 392 -8.27 25.74 -11.07
C CYS A 392 -8.14 27.07 -10.31
N PHE A 393 -6.95 27.68 -10.29
CA PHE A 393 -6.72 28.91 -9.53
C PHE A 393 -7.05 30.15 -10.37
N GLY A 394 -7.87 31.03 -9.78
CA GLY A 394 -8.02 32.41 -10.24
C GLY A 394 -6.77 33.24 -9.96
N GLU A 395 -6.72 34.44 -10.56
CA GLU A 395 -5.55 35.32 -10.49
C GLU A 395 -5.16 35.69 -9.05
N GLU A 396 -6.15 35.92 -8.19
CA GLU A 396 -5.97 36.31 -6.79
C GLU A 396 -5.21 35.24 -5.97
N ASN A 397 -5.46 33.96 -6.24
CA ASN A 397 -4.80 32.85 -5.56
C ASN A 397 -3.52 32.39 -6.28
N ALA A 398 -3.46 32.54 -7.61
CA ALA A 398 -2.35 32.09 -8.42
C ALA A 398 -1.11 33.00 -8.28
N GLU A 399 -1.26 34.33 -8.18
CA GLU A 399 -0.12 35.25 -8.06
C GLU A 399 0.68 35.08 -6.75
N PRO A 400 0.06 34.93 -5.57
CA PRO A 400 0.77 34.60 -4.34
C PRO A 400 1.58 33.30 -4.44
N LEU A 401 0.99 32.24 -5.01
CA LEU A 401 1.68 30.95 -5.18
C LEU A 401 2.89 31.06 -6.12
N ARG A 402 2.78 31.79 -7.24
CA ARG A 402 3.91 32.08 -8.13
C ARG A 402 5.02 32.83 -7.42
N THR A 403 4.66 33.86 -6.65
CA THR A 403 5.62 34.67 -5.90
C THR A 403 6.33 33.84 -4.84
N ASN A 404 5.58 33.01 -4.10
CA ASN A 404 6.15 32.11 -3.09
C ASN A 404 7.08 31.06 -3.70
N CYS A 405 6.73 30.47 -4.85
CA CYS A 405 7.63 29.58 -5.61
C CYS A 405 8.94 30.29 -5.95
N ALA A 406 8.87 31.50 -6.51
CA ALA A 406 10.04 32.29 -6.90
C ALA A 406 10.91 32.68 -5.69
N LEU A 407 10.28 33.01 -4.56
CA LEU A 407 10.98 33.33 -3.31
C LEU A 407 11.67 32.09 -2.73
N ALA A 408 10.98 30.95 -2.66
CA ALA A 408 11.52 29.69 -2.16
C ALA A 408 12.71 29.22 -3.02
N ALA A 409 12.57 29.23 -4.35
CA ALA A 409 13.67 28.93 -5.28
C ALA A 409 14.87 29.87 -5.10
N SER A 410 14.61 31.15 -4.81
CA SER A 410 15.66 32.15 -4.55
C SER A 410 16.30 32.01 -3.17
N LYS A 411 15.70 31.27 -2.24
CA LYS A 411 16.24 31.07 -0.88
C LYS A 411 17.05 29.77 -0.74
N LEU A 412 17.15 28.96 -1.80
CA LEU A 412 17.98 27.76 -1.81
C LEU A 412 19.44 28.11 -1.47
N LEU A 413 20.04 27.27 -0.61
CA LEU A 413 21.36 27.53 -0.05
C LEU A 413 22.49 27.45 -1.09
N LYS A 414 22.44 26.45 -1.97
CA LYS A 414 23.46 26.23 -2.99
C LYS A 414 23.15 27.05 -4.24
N LYS A 415 24.15 27.78 -4.75
CA LYS A 415 24.03 28.61 -5.96
C LYS A 415 23.57 27.85 -7.22
N PRO A 416 24.07 26.62 -7.51
CA PRO A 416 23.58 25.86 -8.65
C PRO A 416 22.10 25.48 -8.53
N ASP A 417 21.67 25.07 -7.33
CA ASP A 417 20.28 24.71 -7.05
C ASP A 417 19.37 25.95 -7.11
N GLN A 418 19.83 27.09 -6.58
CA GLN A 418 19.18 28.39 -6.69
C GLN A 418 19.00 28.81 -8.16
N CYS A 419 20.02 28.61 -9.00
CA CYS A 419 19.96 28.89 -10.43
C CYS A 419 18.90 28.01 -11.11
N ARG A 420 18.97 26.69 -10.92
CA ARG A 420 18.02 25.73 -11.51
C ARG A 420 16.58 25.98 -11.05
N GLY A 421 16.38 26.22 -9.76
CA GLY A 421 15.06 26.53 -9.20
C GLY A 421 14.47 27.82 -9.79
N VAL A 422 15.25 28.90 -9.87
CA VAL A 422 14.76 30.19 -10.44
C VAL A 422 14.46 30.07 -11.94
N VAL A 423 15.24 29.28 -12.68
CA VAL A 423 14.99 29.02 -14.09
C VAL A 423 13.73 28.16 -14.27
N ALA A 424 13.51 27.17 -13.40
CA ALA A 424 12.28 26.38 -13.39
C ALA A 424 11.04 27.26 -13.12
N CYS A 425 11.14 28.29 -12.28
CA CYS A 425 10.05 29.26 -12.08
C CYS A 425 9.60 29.95 -13.38
N ALA A 426 10.47 30.03 -14.41
CA ALA A 426 10.11 30.65 -15.68
C ALA A 426 8.92 29.93 -16.37
N ALA A 427 8.75 28.63 -16.14
CA ALA A 427 7.63 27.85 -16.67
C ALA A 427 6.28 28.32 -16.07
N LEU A 428 6.27 28.71 -14.79
CA LEU A 428 5.06 29.22 -14.13
C LEU A 428 4.53 30.52 -14.75
N PHE A 429 5.40 31.27 -15.42
CA PHE A 429 5.05 32.50 -16.13
C PHE A 429 4.83 32.28 -17.64
N TRP A 430 5.13 31.09 -18.16
CA TRP A 430 4.99 30.77 -19.57
C TRP A 430 3.83 29.79 -19.80
N SER A 431 4.00 28.53 -19.39
CA SER A 431 3.06 27.42 -19.54
C SER A 431 2.06 27.31 -18.40
N GLY A 432 2.28 28.02 -17.29
CA GLY A 432 1.31 28.12 -16.21
C GLY A 432 -0.03 28.64 -16.73
N LYS A 433 -1.11 27.94 -16.36
CA LYS A 433 -2.46 28.26 -16.86
C LYS A 433 -3.05 29.44 -16.10
N GLN A 434 -3.71 30.34 -16.83
CA GLN A 434 -4.56 31.40 -16.31
C GLN A 434 -5.87 31.34 -17.10
N ASN A 435 -7.00 31.15 -16.41
CA ASN A 435 -8.33 31.02 -17.02
C ASN A 435 -8.41 29.93 -18.13
N GLY A 436 -7.60 28.87 -18.02
CA GLY A 436 -7.56 27.77 -18.99
C GLY A 436 -6.59 27.95 -20.16
N GLU A 437 -5.96 29.13 -20.30
CA GLU A 437 -4.96 29.42 -21.34
C GLU A 437 -3.55 29.57 -20.75
N GLU A 438 -2.52 29.36 -21.58
CA GLU A 438 -1.13 29.63 -21.19
C GLU A 438 -0.92 31.14 -20.99
N MET A 439 -0.32 31.54 -19.86
CA MET A 439 -0.13 32.96 -19.54
C MET A 439 0.82 33.68 -20.50
N ARG A 440 1.86 32.99 -20.99
CA ARG A 440 2.88 33.52 -21.93
C ARG A 440 3.39 34.93 -21.57
N ASP A 441 3.71 35.17 -20.30
CA ASP A 441 4.30 36.44 -19.86
C ASP A 441 5.79 36.49 -20.22
N GLU A 442 6.07 37.00 -21.42
CA GLU A 442 7.42 37.11 -21.97
C GLU A 442 8.40 37.81 -21.02
N LYS A 443 7.94 38.86 -20.34
CA LYS A 443 8.78 39.71 -19.50
C LYS A 443 9.18 38.99 -18.22
N ARG A 444 8.22 38.41 -17.49
CA ARG A 444 8.51 37.69 -16.24
C ARG A 444 9.34 36.43 -16.52
N THR A 445 9.07 35.71 -17.62
CA THR A 445 9.90 34.58 -18.07
C THR A 445 11.35 35.02 -18.31
N LEU A 446 11.58 36.12 -19.04
CA LEU A 446 12.93 36.64 -19.27
C LEU A 446 13.62 37.13 -17.99
N ASP A 447 12.88 37.72 -17.06
CA ASP A 447 13.42 38.18 -15.78
C ASP A 447 13.91 37.01 -14.92
N CYS A 448 13.20 35.88 -14.90
CA CYS A 448 13.65 34.62 -14.29
C CYS A 448 14.95 34.12 -14.91
N LEU A 449 15.02 34.06 -16.25
CA LEU A 449 16.21 33.63 -16.97
C LEU A 449 17.43 34.53 -16.70
N LYS A 450 17.23 35.86 -16.75
CA LYS A 450 18.29 36.85 -16.42
C LYS A 450 18.74 36.75 -14.97
N LYS A 451 17.84 36.39 -14.06
CA LYS A 451 18.19 36.15 -12.66
C LYS A 451 18.99 34.86 -12.50
N GLY A 452 18.61 33.78 -13.19
CA GLY A 452 19.40 32.55 -13.29
C GLY A 452 20.82 32.81 -13.80
N ALA A 453 20.98 33.54 -14.90
CA ALA A 453 22.30 33.90 -15.44
C ALA A 453 23.16 34.72 -14.47
N ARG A 454 22.55 35.64 -13.70
CA ARG A 454 23.23 36.39 -12.63
C ARG A 454 23.67 35.47 -11.48
N ILE A 455 22.85 34.49 -11.10
CA ILE A 455 23.22 33.51 -10.06
C ILE A 455 24.34 32.59 -10.56
N ALA A 456 24.28 32.12 -11.81
CA ALA A 456 25.34 31.32 -12.42
C ALA A 456 26.70 32.06 -12.44
N SER A 457 26.70 33.38 -12.71
CA SER A 457 27.94 34.19 -12.61
C SER A 457 28.52 34.33 -11.20
N GLN A 458 27.72 34.04 -10.16
CA GLN A 458 28.17 34.07 -8.77
C GLN A 458 28.67 32.69 -8.28
N CYS A 459 28.58 31.65 -9.10
CA CYS A 459 29.20 30.36 -8.80
C CYS A 459 30.73 30.49 -8.86
N LEU A 460 31.40 30.06 -7.80
CA LEU A 460 32.88 30.11 -7.71
C LEU A 460 33.55 28.98 -8.49
N ASP A 461 32.87 27.85 -8.62
CA ASP A 461 33.35 26.69 -9.39
C ASP A 461 33.08 26.92 -10.87
N THR A 462 34.16 27.08 -11.64
CA THR A 462 34.12 27.32 -13.09
C THR A 462 33.49 26.14 -13.86
N GLY A 463 33.72 24.90 -13.44
CA GLY A 463 33.12 23.73 -14.10
C GLY A 463 31.60 23.73 -13.97
N VAL A 464 31.11 23.96 -12.74
CA VAL A 464 29.67 24.08 -12.47
C VAL A 464 29.07 25.32 -13.15
N GLN A 465 29.80 26.42 -13.20
CA GLN A 465 29.37 27.64 -13.89
C GLN A 465 29.17 27.42 -15.38
N VAL A 466 30.13 26.78 -16.07
CA VAL A 466 30.01 26.45 -17.50
C VAL A 466 28.84 25.49 -17.73
N GLN A 467 28.67 24.47 -16.89
CA GLN A 467 27.52 23.57 -16.97
C GLN A 467 26.20 24.34 -16.87
N LEU A 468 26.06 25.26 -15.90
CA LEU A 468 24.86 26.08 -15.73
C LEU A 468 24.63 27.01 -16.93
N TYR A 469 25.67 27.54 -17.56
CA TYR A 469 25.52 28.35 -18.78
C TYR A 469 25.00 27.53 -19.97
N VAL A 470 25.44 26.29 -20.12
CA VAL A 470 24.90 25.37 -21.15
C VAL A 470 23.43 25.05 -20.86
N GLU A 471 23.08 24.73 -19.60
CA GLU A 471 21.70 24.51 -19.17
C GLU A 471 20.82 25.76 -19.43
N LEU A 472 21.30 26.94 -19.05
CA LEU A 472 20.62 28.22 -19.30
C LEU A 472 20.44 28.46 -20.80
N LEU A 473 21.46 28.24 -21.63
CA LEU A 473 21.36 28.40 -23.08
C LEU A 473 20.21 27.55 -23.63
N ASN A 474 20.08 26.29 -23.20
CA ASN A 474 18.97 25.43 -23.61
C ASN A 474 17.60 25.98 -23.17
N HIS A 475 17.48 26.53 -21.96
CA HIS A 475 16.24 27.17 -21.52
C HIS A 475 15.91 28.44 -22.32
N TYR A 476 16.91 29.28 -22.60
CA TYR A 476 16.73 30.46 -23.46
C TYR A 476 16.27 30.05 -24.87
N LEU A 477 16.90 29.02 -25.45
CA LEU A 477 16.50 28.47 -26.74
C LEU A 477 15.06 27.95 -26.69
N PHE A 478 14.70 27.17 -25.68
CA PHE A 478 13.35 26.64 -25.53
C PHE A 478 12.25 27.72 -25.57
N TYR A 479 12.41 28.79 -24.80
CA TYR A 479 11.43 29.89 -24.80
C TYR A 479 11.51 30.75 -26.07
N PHE A 480 12.70 30.87 -26.67
CA PHE A 480 12.86 31.51 -27.98
C PHE A 480 12.09 30.74 -29.06
N GLU A 481 12.25 29.41 -29.16
CA GLU A 481 11.54 28.59 -30.17
C GLU A 481 10.02 28.69 -30.02
N ARG A 482 9.54 28.88 -28.78
CA ARG A 482 8.11 29.02 -28.47
C ARG A 482 7.55 30.42 -28.68
N GLY A 483 8.33 31.35 -29.23
CA GLY A 483 7.86 32.67 -29.65
C GLY A 483 8.06 33.80 -28.65
N ASN A 484 8.89 33.65 -27.61
CA ASN A 484 9.18 34.77 -26.69
C ASN A 484 10.01 35.86 -27.41
N SER A 485 9.35 36.96 -27.79
CA SER A 485 9.93 38.02 -28.61
C SER A 485 11.04 38.82 -27.90
N LEU A 486 11.07 38.81 -26.57
CA LEU A 486 12.05 39.53 -25.76
C LEU A 486 13.40 38.82 -25.68
N ILE A 487 13.44 37.52 -26.00
CA ILE A 487 14.69 36.76 -26.09
C ILE A 487 15.31 37.06 -27.45
N THR A 488 16.40 37.82 -27.46
CA THR A 488 17.07 38.21 -28.71
C THR A 488 18.26 37.31 -29.03
N VAL A 489 18.56 37.21 -30.32
CA VAL A 489 19.77 36.53 -30.84
C VAL A 489 21.04 37.06 -30.18
N ALA A 490 21.09 38.36 -29.82
CA ALA A 490 22.22 38.95 -29.11
C ALA A 490 22.43 38.33 -27.71
N MET A 491 21.35 38.01 -26.99
CA MET A 491 21.43 37.35 -25.68
C MET A 491 21.91 35.90 -25.81
N LEU A 492 21.45 35.18 -26.84
CA LEU A 492 21.92 33.83 -27.14
C LEU A 492 23.41 33.83 -27.48
N ASN A 493 23.85 34.73 -28.36
CA ASN A 493 25.26 34.89 -28.72
C ASN A 493 26.14 35.26 -27.51
N GLN A 494 25.62 36.07 -26.57
CA GLN A 494 26.34 36.40 -25.35
C GLN A 494 26.55 35.16 -24.45
N LEU A 495 25.57 34.27 -24.33
CA LEU A 495 25.71 33.03 -23.56
C LEU A 495 26.66 32.05 -24.26
N ILE A 496 26.55 31.90 -25.57
CA ILE A 496 27.46 31.07 -26.39
C ILE A 496 28.91 31.56 -26.24
N ALA A 497 29.14 32.87 -26.33
CA ALA A 497 30.46 33.46 -26.17
C ALA A 497 31.07 33.16 -24.79
N LYS A 498 30.26 33.27 -23.71
CA LYS A 498 30.71 32.92 -22.36
C LYS A 498 31.08 31.45 -22.20
N VAL A 499 30.29 30.55 -22.79
CA VAL A 499 30.62 29.11 -22.78
C VAL A 499 31.92 28.86 -23.55
N ASN A 500 32.07 29.46 -24.74
CA ASN A 500 33.28 29.29 -25.57
C ASN A 500 34.55 29.86 -24.92
N GLU A 501 34.43 30.92 -24.11
CA GLU A 501 35.55 31.54 -23.39
C GLU A 501 36.02 30.69 -22.20
N GLU A 502 35.09 30.11 -21.44
CA GLU A 502 35.38 29.41 -20.19
C GLU A 502 35.61 27.89 -20.36
N LEU A 503 34.97 27.25 -21.34
CA LEU A 503 35.05 25.80 -21.57
C LEU A 503 36.50 25.30 -21.80
N PRO A 504 37.37 25.98 -22.56
CA PRO A 504 38.77 25.56 -22.75
C PRO A 504 39.64 25.69 -21.50
N ASN A 505 39.23 26.51 -20.52
CA ASN A 505 39.98 26.76 -19.29
C ASN A 505 39.73 25.68 -18.22
N LEU A 506 38.80 24.76 -18.45
CA LEU A 506 38.48 23.68 -17.52
C LEU A 506 39.54 22.57 -17.57
N GLU A 507 39.86 22.02 -16.40
CA GLU A 507 40.73 20.86 -16.32
C GLU A 507 40.07 19.64 -17.00
N PRO A 508 40.85 18.82 -17.74
CA PRO A 508 40.30 17.66 -18.43
C PRO A 508 39.88 16.59 -17.42
N SER A 509 38.56 16.46 -17.22
CA SER A 509 37.93 15.45 -16.37
C SER A 509 36.81 14.73 -17.13
N GLU A 510 36.28 13.64 -16.56
CA GLU A 510 35.07 13.00 -17.12
C GLU A 510 33.86 13.95 -17.09
N GLU A 511 33.75 14.83 -16.09
CA GLU A 511 32.68 15.83 -16.00
C GLU A 511 32.81 16.87 -17.13
N THR A 512 34.03 17.34 -17.40
CA THR A 512 34.32 18.29 -18.49
C THR A 512 33.94 17.70 -19.85
N LYS A 513 34.23 16.41 -20.09
CA LYS A 513 33.80 15.71 -21.32
C LYS A 513 32.28 15.65 -21.47
N GLN A 514 31.56 15.46 -20.38
CA GLN A 514 30.09 15.46 -20.39
C GLN A 514 29.54 16.85 -20.74
N ILE A 515 30.10 17.90 -20.15
CA ILE A 515 29.73 19.30 -20.44
C ILE A 515 30.01 19.62 -21.92
N GLU A 516 31.18 19.26 -22.44
CA GLU A 516 31.52 19.44 -23.86
C GLU A 516 30.54 18.71 -24.78
N SER A 517 30.19 17.46 -24.46
CA SER A 517 29.24 16.67 -25.24
C SER A 517 27.85 17.31 -25.23
N HIS A 518 27.38 17.75 -24.06
CA HIS A 518 26.12 18.45 -23.90
C HIS A 518 26.08 19.73 -24.75
N TYR A 519 27.13 20.54 -24.68
CA TYR A 519 27.23 21.77 -25.46
C TYR A 519 27.31 21.51 -26.97
N LYS A 520 28.07 20.50 -27.41
CA LYS A 520 28.13 20.08 -28.83
C LYS A 520 26.74 19.69 -29.34
N ASN A 521 25.95 18.98 -28.54
CA ASN A 521 24.57 18.63 -28.88
C ASN A 521 23.67 19.87 -28.97
N THR A 522 23.81 20.83 -28.04
CA THR A 522 23.09 22.12 -28.12
C THR A 522 23.44 22.88 -29.41
N LEU A 523 24.71 22.97 -29.77
CA LEU A 523 25.13 23.62 -31.02
C LEU A 523 24.61 22.89 -32.26
N ALA A 524 24.60 21.55 -32.25
CA ALA A 524 24.02 20.75 -33.32
C ALA A 524 22.51 20.99 -33.48
N HIS A 525 21.77 21.11 -32.37
CA HIS A 525 20.36 21.49 -32.38
C HIS A 525 20.15 22.86 -33.00
N ILE A 526 20.94 23.88 -32.61
CA ILE A 526 20.85 25.21 -33.20
C ILE A 526 21.13 25.16 -34.72
N ARG A 527 22.16 24.42 -35.17
CA ARG A 527 22.44 24.24 -36.61
C ARG A 527 21.27 23.60 -37.35
N SER A 528 20.72 22.52 -36.79
CA SER A 528 19.55 21.86 -37.37
C SER A 528 18.35 22.80 -37.50
N ARG A 529 18.15 23.69 -36.52
CA ARG A 529 17.08 24.71 -36.55
C ARG A 529 17.35 25.84 -37.53
N MET A 530 18.60 26.23 -37.72
CA MET A 530 19.00 27.21 -38.75
C MET A 530 18.82 26.67 -40.17
N GLU A 531 19.02 25.37 -40.37
CA GLU A 531 18.87 24.69 -41.66
C GLU A 531 17.40 24.31 -41.96
N SER A 532 16.58 24.11 -40.92
CA SER A 532 15.16 23.81 -41.08
C SER A 532 14.36 25.05 -41.51
N ASN A 533 13.87 25.05 -42.75
CA ASN A 533 12.83 25.98 -43.24
C ASN A 533 11.43 25.60 -42.73
N ASP A 534 11.30 25.34 -41.42
CA ASP A 534 10.01 25.00 -40.84
C ASP A 534 9.15 26.26 -40.73
N SER A 535 8.15 26.38 -41.61
CA SER A 535 7.22 27.51 -41.67
C SER A 535 6.31 27.64 -40.43
N SER A 536 6.39 26.68 -39.49
CA SER A 536 5.66 26.71 -38.22
C SER A 536 6.41 27.43 -37.08
N LEU A 537 7.69 27.77 -37.26
CA LEU A 537 8.47 28.51 -36.26
C LEU A 537 8.15 30.01 -36.36
N GLU A 538 7.68 30.61 -35.27
CA GLU A 538 7.40 32.05 -35.16
C GLU A 538 8.68 32.92 -35.12
N VAL A 539 9.86 32.30 -34.99
CA VAL A 539 11.14 32.99 -34.79
C VAL A 539 12.23 32.52 -35.77
N SER A 540 13.09 33.45 -36.17
CA SER A 540 14.24 33.18 -37.04
C SER A 540 15.53 33.01 -36.23
N PHE A 541 16.23 31.90 -36.45
CA PHE A 541 17.55 31.62 -35.87
C PHE A 541 18.70 32.30 -36.65
N ALA A 542 18.38 33.10 -37.68
CA ALA A 542 19.38 33.82 -38.46
C ALA A 542 20.15 34.82 -37.59
N GLY A 543 21.48 34.73 -37.61
CA GLY A 543 22.37 35.62 -36.87
C GLY A 543 22.93 35.05 -35.56
N ILE A 544 22.57 33.82 -35.18
CA ILE A 544 23.26 33.12 -34.08
C ILE A 544 24.66 32.71 -34.56
N THR A 545 25.69 33.17 -33.86
CA THR A 545 27.10 32.88 -34.17
C THR A 545 27.57 31.70 -33.33
N LEU A 546 27.91 30.59 -34.01
CA LEU A 546 28.31 29.33 -33.36
C LEU A 546 29.84 29.15 -33.26
N ASN A 547 30.61 30.20 -33.54
CA ASN A 547 32.07 30.17 -33.62
C ASN A 547 32.75 30.41 -32.27
#